data_AF-A0A1S3XTG0-F1
#
_entry.id   AF-A0A1S3XTG0-F1
#
_cell.length_a   1.000
_cell.length_b   1.000
_cell.length_c   1.000
_cell.angle_alpha   90.00
_cell.angle_beta   90.00
_cell.angle_gamma   90.00
#
_symmetry.space_group_name_H-M   'P 1'
#
loop_
_entity.id
_entity.type
_entity.pdbx_description
1 polymer ?
#
loop_
_entity_poly.entity_id
_entity_poly.type
_entity_poly.pdbx_seq_one_letter_code
_entity_poly.pdbx_strand_id
1 'polypeptide(L)'
;MSRFWVKFAGDKGHCIGTIYYTIGEKQEKAIKETIEMLTIIEEQAIGEENKFFGGDKIGIVDLAFGIIPHWLEVIEDIVGVKLLKPHSFPRLLNWVQNFKEETVIKENLPNRDDMFVFFKNQREMLL
;
A
#
# COMPACT_ATOMS: atom_id res chain seq x y z
N MET A 1 4.80 -20.63 0.47
CA MET A 1 5.20 -19.21 0.63
C MET A 1 4.03 -18.24 0.44
N SER A 2 3.24 -18.32 -0.65
CA SER A 2 2.11 -17.38 -0.89
C SER A 2 1.13 -17.20 0.27
N ARG A 3 0.70 -18.28 0.93
CA ARG A 3 -0.22 -18.20 2.09
C ARG A 3 0.34 -17.41 3.28
N PHE A 4 1.65 -17.45 3.49
CA PHE A 4 2.30 -16.66 4.54
C PHE A 4 2.16 -15.17 4.24
N TRP A 5 2.47 -14.75 3.01
CA TRP A 5 2.37 -13.35 2.60
C TRP A 5 0.94 -12.82 2.60
N VAL A 6 -0.04 -13.63 2.21
CA VAL A 6 -1.46 -13.28 2.34
C VAL A 6 -1.84 -13.05 3.81
N LYS A 7 -1.39 -13.93 4.72
CA LYS A 7 -1.61 -13.72 6.16
C LYS A 7 -0.90 -12.47 6.65
N PHE A 8 0.35 -12.24 6.24
CA PHE A 8 1.12 -11.06 6.60
C PHE A 8 0.43 -9.77 6.17
N ALA A 9 -0.10 -9.72 4.95
CA ALA A 9 -0.90 -8.61 4.45
C ALA A 9 -2.14 -8.35 5.33
N GLY A 10 -2.87 -9.41 5.70
CA GLY A 10 -4.01 -9.31 6.61
C GLY A 10 -3.62 -8.83 8.01
N ASP A 11 -2.55 -9.38 8.57
CA ASP A 11 -2.06 -9.02 9.91
C ASP A 11 -1.56 -7.56 9.95
N LYS A 12 -0.95 -7.05 8.88
CA LYS A 12 -0.33 -5.72 8.82
C LYS A 12 -1.19 -4.65 8.14
N GLY A 13 -2.30 -5.02 7.51
CA GLY A 13 -3.19 -4.07 6.83
C GLY A 13 -3.75 -2.98 7.75
N HIS A 14 -3.83 -3.23 9.05
CA HIS A 14 -4.25 -2.24 10.04
C HIS A 14 -3.30 -1.04 10.16
N CYS A 15 -2.01 -1.17 9.83
CA CYS A 15 -1.02 -0.10 10.00
C CYS A 15 -1.38 1.14 9.14
N ILE A 16 -1.81 0.92 7.89
CA ILE A 16 -2.26 1.98 6.99
C ILE A 16 -3.53 2.66 7.53
N GLY A 17 -4.47 1.87 8.05
CA GLY A 17 -5.67 2.39 8.71
C GLY A 17 -5.34 3.23 9.95
N THR A 18 -4.38 2.81 10.77
CA THR A 18 -3.96 3.57 11.95
C THR A 18 -3.37 4.93 11.58
N ILE A 19 -2.57 5.02 10.51
CA ILE A 19 -2.09 6.32 9.98
C ILE A 19 -3.28 7.23 9.64
N TYR A 20 -4.31 6.66 9.03
CA TYR A 20 -5.50 7.39 8.60
C TYR A 20 -6.43 7.83 9.75
N TYR A 21 -6.49 7.10 10.87
CA TYR A 21 -7.39 7.42 11.99
C TYR A 21 -6.72 8.12 13.18
N THR A 22 -5.43 8.46 13.11
CA THR A 22 -4.71 9.04 14.26
C THR A 22 -3.93 10.30 13.89
N ILE A 23 -3.53 11.07 14.92
CA ILE A 23 -2.68 12.26 14.85
C ILE A 23 -1.58 12.20 15.92
N GLY A 24 -0.56 13.06 15.79
CA GLY A 24 0.53 13.20 16.76
C GLY A 24 1.35 11.92 16.93
N GLU A 25 1.79 11.65 18.16
CA GLU A 25 2.69 10.52 18.47
C GLU A 25 2.16 9.15 18.02
N LYS A 26 0.83 8.94 18.08
CA LYS A 26 0.21 7.68 17.62
C LYS A 26 0.36 7.50 16.11
N GLN A 27 0.20 8.58 15.35
CA GLN A 27 0.37 8.56 13.91
C GLN A 27 1.84 8.35 13.53
N GLU A 28 2.76 9.03 14.21
CA GLU A 28 4.20 8.85 13.99
C GLU A 28 4.65 7.42 14.25
N LYS A 29 4.11 6.77 15.29
CA LYS A 29 4.37 5.35 15.56
C LYS A 29 3.83 4.46 14.44
N ALA A 30 2.60 4.70 13.97
CA ALA A 30 2.00 3.93 12.88
C ALA A 30 2.77 4.10 11.55
N ILE A 31 3.31 5.29 11.29
CA ILE A 31 4.20 5.56 10.16
C ILE A 31 5.44 4.68 10.23
N LYS A 32 6.11 4.62 11.38
CA LYS A 32 7.31 3.77 11.57
C LYS A 32 7.01 2.29 11.36
N GLU A 33 5.93 1.79 11.95
CA GLU A 33 5.49 0.39 11.79
C GLU A 33 5.13 0.06 10.34
N THR A 34 4.53 1.02 9.61
CA THR A 34 4.21 0.85 8.19
C THR A 34 5.49 0.82 7.33
N ILE A 35 6.47 1.68 7.63
CA ILE A 35 7.77 1.65 6.95
C ILE A 35 8.47 0.31 7.18
N GLU A 36 8.49 -0.21 8.41
CA GLU A 36 9.06 -1.54 8.71
C GLU A 36 8.36 -2.66 7.93
N MET A 37 7.02 -2.63 7.86
CA MET A 37 6.26 -3.57 7.04
C MET A 37 6.66 -3.47 5.56
N LEU A 38 6.73 -2.26 5.00
CA LEU A 38 7.13 -2.05 3.60
C LEU A 38 8.56 -2.54 3.34
N THR A 39 9.48 -2.34 4.29
CA THR A 39 10.85 -2.85 4.21
C THR A 39 10.89 -4.37 4.14
N ILE A 40 10.11 -5.06 4.99
CA ILE A 40 10.02 -6.53 4.96
C ILE A 40 9.51 -7.02 3.60
N ILE A 41 8.49 -6.36 3.04
CA ILE A 41 7.92 -6.73 1.75
C ILE A 41 8.94 -6.50 0.63
N GLU A 42 9.59 -5.32 0.62
CA GLU A 42 10.64 -4.97 -0.34
C GLU A 42 11.78 -5.98 -0.34
N GLU A 43 12.26 -6.40 0.83
CA GLU A 43 13.44 -7.26 0.98
C GLU A 43 13.14 -8.74 0.77
N GLN A 44 11.95 -9.22 1.15
CA GLN A 44 11.70 -10.66 1.30
C GLN A 44 10.54 -11.19 0.46
N ALA A 45 9.61 -10.34 0.03
CA ALA A 45 8.40 -10.80 -0.65
C ALA A 45 8.50 -10.68 -2.17
N ILE A 46 9.06 -9.58 -2.68
CA ILE A 46 9.16 -9.32 -4.12
C ILE A 46 10.53 -9.73 -4.67
N GLY A 47 10.53 -10.55 -5.72
CA GLY A 47 11.75 -10.96 -6.41
C GLY A 47 12.30 -9.84 -7.30
N GLU A 48 13.63 -9.83 -7.54
CA GLU A 48 14.30 -8.77 -8.30
C GLU A 48 13.84 -8.67 -9.76
N GLU A 49 13.53 -9.80 -10.40
CA GLU A 49 13.16 -9.87 -11.82
C GLU A 49 11.65 -10.02 -12.06
N ASN A 50 10.85 -10.10 -11.00
CA ASN A 50 9.44 -10.42 -11.12
C ASN A 50 8.58 -9.17 -11.29
N LYS A 51 7.69 -9.18 -12.29
CA LYS A 51 6.69 -8.12 -12.50
C LYS A 51 5.66 -8.06 -11.36
N PHE A 52 5.30 -9.22 -10.83
CA PHE A 52 4.30 -9.42 -9.79
C PHE A 52 4.84 -10.35 -8.70
N PHE A 53 4.23 -10.37 -7.52
CA PHE A 53 4.53 -11.39 -6.50
C PHE A 53 4.23 -12.81 -7.02
N GLY A 54 3.28 -12.93 -7.96
CA GLY A 54 2.99 -14.15 -8.70
C GLY A 54 3.95 -14.47 -9.86
N GLY A 55 4.99 -13.66 -10.11
CA GLY A 55 5.90 -13.80 -11.25
C GLY A 55 5.44 -12.94 -12.44
N ASP A 56 5.14 -13.59 -13.57
CA ASP A 56 4.71 -12.90 -14.81
C ASP A 56 3.25 -12.43 -14.79
N LYS A 57 2.44 -12.97 -13.88
CA LYS A 57 1.00 -12.68 -13.75
C LYS A 57 0.63 -12.37 -12.32
N ILE A 58 -0.44 -11.60 -12.14
CA ILE A 58 -1.05 -11.34 -10.83
C ILE A 58 -1.39 -12.67 -10.15
N GLY A 59 -0.89 -12.84 -8.94
CA GLY A 59 -1.20 -13.95 -8.05
C GLY A 59 -1.97 -13.51 -6.80
N ILE A 60 -2.26 -14.46 -5.92
CA ILE A 60 -3.01 -14.20 -4.67
C ILE A 60 -2.32 -13.18 -3.75
N VAL A 61 -0.99 -13.13 -3.77
CA VAL A 61 -0.21 -12.19 -2.94
C VAL A 61 -0.34 -10.76 -3.47
N ASP A 62 -0.34 -10.58 -4.80
CA ASP A 62 -0.60 -9.29 -5.44
C ASP A 62 -1.97 -8.73 -5.05
N LEU A 63 -2.99 -9.59 -5.08
CA LEU A 63 -4.35 -9.21 -4.68
C LEU A 63 -4.44 -8.89 -3.18
N ALA A 64 -3.75 -9.64 -2.32
CA ALA A 64 -3.72 -9.39 -0.90
C ALA A 64 -3.05 -8.04 -0.55
N PHE A 65 -2.02 -7.65 -1.30
CA PHE A 65 -1.37 -6.35 -1.16
C PHE A 65 -1.99 -5.24 -2.04
N GLY A 66 -3.00 -5.54 -2.86
CA GLY A 66 -3.59 -4.63 -3.84
C GLY A 66 -4.19 -3.34 -3.27
N ILE A 67 -4.33 -3.24 -1.94
CA ILE A 67 -4.68 -1.99 -1.26
C ILE A 67 -3.52 -0.97 -1.27
N ILE A 68 -2.27 -1.44 -1.26
CA ILE A 68 -1.07 -0.60 -1.18
C ILE A 68 -0.95 0.38 -2.36
N PRO A 69 -1.06 -0.02 -3.64
CA PRO A 69 -0.83 0.86 -4.78
C PRO A 69 -1.74 2.09 -4.87
N HIS A 70 -2.94 2.05 -4.29
CA HIS A 70 -3.97 3.04 -4.55
C HIS A 70 -4.50 3.70 -3.27
N TRP A 71 -4.67 2.97 -2.16
CA TRP A 71 -5.20 3.56 -0.92
C TRP A 71 -4.09 4.22 -0.13
N LEU A 72 -2.88 3.63 -0.12
CA LEU A 72 -1.73 4.21 0.55
C LEU A 72 -1.38 5.57 -0.05
N GLU A 73 -1.39 5.69 -1.39
CA GLU A 73 -1.11 6.95 -2.09
C GLU A 73 -2.09 8.06 -1.69
N VAL A 74 -3.38 7.75 -1.61
CA VAL A 74 -4.40 8.71 -1.16
C VAL A 74 -4.19 9.11 0.32
N ILE A 75 -3.89 8.14 1.19
CA ILE A 75 -3.65 8.39 2.62
C ILE A 75 -2.38 9.20 2.84
N GLU A 76 -1.31 8.92 2.09
CA GLU A 76 -0.06 9.68 2.07
C GLU A 76 -0.34 11.17 1.84
N ASP A 77 -1.15 11.51 0.84
CA ASP A 77 -1.46 12.91 0.52
C ASP A 77 -2.36 13.58 1.57
N ILE A 78 -3.34 12.85 2.11
CA ILE A 78 -4.23 13.38 3.14
C ILE A 78 -3.45 13.70 4.42
N VAL A 79 -2.48 12.86 4.77
CA VAL A 79 -1.66 13.02 5.98
C VAL A 79 -0.44 13.92 5.73
N GLY A 80 -0.08 14.15 4.47
CA GLY A 80 1.08 14.96 4.10
C GLY A 80 2.41 14.25 4.33
N VAL A 81 2.45 12.93 4.09
CA VAL A 81 3.66 12.10 4.26
C VAL A 81 3.94 11.29 3.00
N LYS A 82 5.21 10.93 2.78
CA LYS A 82 5.61 10.00 1.70
C LYS A 82 6.37 8.81 2.28
N LEU A 83 5.78 7.64 2.18
CA LEU A 83 6.28 6.36 2.69
C LEU A 83 6.95 5.57 1.57
N LEU A 84 6.30 5.40 0.41
CA LEU A 84 6.91 4.72 -0.74
C LEU A 84 7.90 5.65 -1.47
N LYS A 85 9.15 5.65 -1.00
CA LYS A 85 10.26 6.42 -1.57
C LYS A 85 11.05 5.61 -2.63
N PRO A 86 11.34 6.18 -3.81
CA PRO A 86 12.10 5.52 -4.90
C PRO A 86 13.38 4.82 -4.48
N HIS A 87 14.19 5.45 -3.63
CA HIS A 87 15.47 4.90 -3.20
C HIS A 87 15.36 3.81 -2.13
N SER A 88 14.24 3.76 -1.41
CA SER A 88 14.04 2.81 -0.30
C SER A 88 13.23 1.59 -0.73
N PHE A 89 12.30 1.75 -1.68
CA PHE A 89 11.35 0.72 -2.09
C PHE A 89 11.26 0.58 -3.62
N PRO A 90 12.40 0.42 -4.34
CA PRO A 90 12.40 0.37 -5.80
C PRO A 90 11.58 -0.79 -6.37
N ARG A 91 11.62 -1.99 -5.78
CA ARG A 91 10.89 -3.16 -6.27
C ARG A 91 9.39 -2.99 -6.04
N LEU A 92 8.99 -2.57 -4.85
CA LEU A 92 7.60 -2.24 -4.53
C LEU A 92 7.04 -1.16 -5.45
N LEU A 93 7.81 -0.12 -5.77
CA LEU A 93 7.35 0.93 -6.68
C LEU A 93 7.18 0.41 -8.10
N ASN A 94 8.10 -0.41 -8.60
CA ASN A 94 7.95 -1.08 -9.88
C ASN A 94 6.69 -1.96 -9.89
N TRP A 95 6.44 -2.72 -8.82
CA TRP A 95 5.23 -3.52 -8.68
C TRP A 95 3.96 -2.68 -8.64
N VAL A 96 3.93 -1.59 -7.87
CA VAL A 96 2.79 -0.65 -7.80
C VAL A 96 2.41 -0.15 -9.19
N GLN A 97 3.41 0.24 -10.00
CA GLN A 97 3.19 0.70 -11.37
C GLN A 97 2.62 -0.43 -12.24
N ASN A 98 3.28 -1.60 -12.25
CA ASN A 98 2.84 -2.75 -13.03
C ASN A 98 1.44 -3.26 -12.63
N PHE A 99 1.10 -3.22 -11.34
CA PHE A 99 -0.19 -3.64 -10.81
C PHE A 99 -1.31 -2.69 -11.24
N LYS A 100 -1.09 -1.37 -11.15
CA LYS A 100 -2.08 -0.36 -11.59
C LYS A 100 -2.28 -0.35 -13.12
N GLU A 101 -1.30 -0.84 -13.89
CA GLU A 101 -1.36 -0.91 -15.34
C GLU A 101 -1.96 -2.21 -15.90
N GLU A 102 -2.10 -3.24 -15.06
CA GLU A 102 -2.79 -4.47 -15.48
C GLU A 102 -4.25 -4.14 -15.82
N THR A 103 -4.72 -4.61 -16.99
CA THR A 103 -5.99 -4.19 -17.59
C THR A 103 -7.17 -4.32 -16.63
N VAL A 104 -7.34 -5.48 -16.00
CA VAL A 104 -8.48 -5.73 -15.11
C VAL A 104 -8.38 -4.85 -13.86
N ILE A 105 -7.19 -4.68 -13.30
CA ILE A 105 -6.99 -3.78 -12.17
C ILE A 105 -7.31 -2.33 -12.57
N LYS A 106 -6.70 -1.84 -13.64
CA LYS A 106 -6.84 -0.45 -14.11
C LYS A 106 -8.30 -0.07 -14.37
N GLU A 107 -9.07 -0.97 -14.97
CA GLU A 107 -10.48 -0.75 -15.29
C GLU A 107 -11.40 -0.77 -14.06
N ASN A 108 -10.94 -1.36 -12.94
CA ASN A 108 -11.72 -1.51 -11.71
C ASN A 108 -11.20 -0.66 -10.53
N LEU A 109 -10.09 0.05 -10.71
CA LEU A 109 -9.63 1.01 -9.71
C LEU A 109 -10.63 2.18 -9.63
N PRO A 110 -11.06 2.56 -8.42
CA PRO A 110 -11.88 3.76 -8.26
C PRO A 110 -11.11 5.00 -8.71
N ASN A 111 -11.88 6.06 -9.00
CA ASN A 111 -11.28 7.35 -9.27
C ASN A 111 -10.54 7.86 -8.02
N ARG A 112 -9.27 8.24 -8.22
CA ARG A 112 -8.38 8.67 -7.14
C ARG A 112 -8.82 9.99 -6.51
N ASP A 113 -9.32 10.94 -7.29
CA ASP A 113 -9.73 12.26 -6.79
C ASP A 113 -11.02 12.13 -5.97
N ASP A 114 -11.96 11.31 -6.44
CA ASP A 114 -13.18 11.00 -5.68
C ASP A 114 -12.84 10.32 -4.35
N MET A 115 -11.90 9.38 -4.35
CA MET A 115 -11.37 8.78 -3.12
C MET A 115 -10.73 9.82 -2.21
N PHE A 116 -9.87 10.69 -2.75
CA PHE A 116 -9.21 11.72 -1.96
C PHE A 116 -10.23 12.62 -1.27
N VAL A 117 -11.24 13.11 -2.00
CA VAL A 117 -12.31 13.92 -1.44
C VAL A 117 -13.08 13.14 -0.37
N PHE A 118 -13.47 11.90 -0.66
CA PHE A 118 -14.20 11.06 0.29
C PHE A 118 -13.43 10.83 1.59
N PHE A 119 -12.17 10.37 1.50
CA PHE A 119 -11.33 10.09 2.66
C PHE A 119 -10.90 11.35 3.39
N LYS A 120 -10.65 12.46 2.69
CA LYS A 120 -10.34 13.72 3.36
C LYS A 120 -11.51 14.19 4.22
N ASN A 121 -12.71 14.24 3.64
CA ASN A 121 -13.92 14.65 4.36
C ASN A 121 -14.24 13.70 5.53
N GLN A 122 -14.12 12.39 5.31
CA GLN A 122 -14.29 11.38 6.37
C GLN A 122 -13.32 11.60 7.52
N ARG A 123 -12.03 11.83 7.24
CA ARG A 123 -11.00 12.05 8.26
C ARG A 123 -11.27 13.32 9.06
N GLU A 124 -11.66 14.42 8.39
CA GLU A 124 -12.00 15.69 9.04
C GLU A 124 -13.22 15.58 9.97
N MET A 125 -14.15 14.66 9.70
CA MET A 125 -15.29 14.40 10.61
C MET A 125 -14.92 13.52 11.81
N LEU A 126 -13.85 12.73 11.72
CA LEU A 126 -13.48 11.74 12.74
C LEU A 126 -12.47 12.26 13.76
N LEU A 127 -11.67 13.27 13.39
CA LEU A 127 -10.60 13.86 14.19
C LEU A 127 -11.01 15.23 14.75
#